data_AF-A0A847WLB3-F1
#
_entry.id   AF-A0A847WLB3-F1
#
_cell.length_a   1.000
_cell.length_b   1.000
_cell.length_c   1.000
_cell.angle_alpha   90.00
_cell.angle_beta   90.00
_cell.angle_gamma   90.00
#
_symmetry.space_group_name_H-M   'P 1'
#
loop_
_entity.id
_entity.type
_entity.pdbx_description
1 polymer ?
#
loop_
_entity_poly.entity_id
_entity_poly.type
_entity_poly.pdbx_seq_one_letter_code
_entity_poly.pdbx_strand_id
1 'polypeptide(L)'
;MSLKSLFSYILRVCIQPGHREEEKIEDLLRFCRQGLIDDVMFFIDCEDLNQGHIRKEEVKPWLDLIVKVKKELNAMGITTSINPWVTLNHADRGRKLKEGQDFQLMVDPYGRKSTACVCPLSQEWKNYITEIYAFYASINPYMLWIEDDFRFHNHGPLQWGGCFCEDHMELYSQKAGKSLSREEFLKGILQTGEPHPYRKIWLDTARTTLVDLAE
;
A
#
# COMPACT_ATOMS: atom_id res chain seq x y z
N MET A 1 -23.51 -27.74 -12.69
CA MET A 1 -22.54 -26.67 -13.01
C MET A 1 -21.16 -27.15 -12.60
N SER A 2 -20.15 -27.02 -13.46
CA SER A 2 -18.77 -27.30 -13.07
C SER A 2 -18.38 -26.34 -11.93
N LEU A 3 -17.70 -26.85 -10.89
CA LEU A 3 -17.18 -26.07 -9.75
C LEU A 3 -16.35 -24.85 -10.19
N LYS A 4 -15.82 -24.86 -11.42
CA LYS A 4 -15.12 -23.75 -12.08
C LYS A 4 -15.95 -22.47 -12.29
N SER A 5 -17.23 -22.46 -11.92
CA SER A 5 -18.14 -21.32 -12.15
C SER A 5 -18.46 -20.46 -10.92
N LEU A 6 -17.94 -20.78 -9.72
CA LEU A 6 -18.24 -20.04 -8.49
C LEU A 6 -17.04 -19.34 -7.84
N PHE A 7 -15.82 -19.78 -8.12
CA PHE A 7 -14.61 -19.30 -7.45
C PHE A 7 -13.52 -19.00 -8.46
N SER A 8 -12.68 -18.00 -8.14
CA SER A 8 -11.43 -17.71 -8.84
C SER A 8 -10.27 -18.08 -7.94
N TYR A 9 -9.36 -18.92 -8.41
CA TYR A 9 -8.15 -19.30 -7.67
C TYR A 9 -6.98 -18.42 -8.09
N ILE A 10 -6.55 -17.56 -7.16
CA ILE A 10 -5.44 -16.62 -7.37
C ILE A 10 -4.20 -17.18 -6.68
N LEU A 11 -3.18 -17.55 -7.46
CA LEU A 11 -1.87 -17.92 -6.92
C LEU A 11 -1.05 -16.65 -6.69
N ARG A 12 -0.70 -16.36 -5.44
CA ARG A 12 0.19 -15.23 -5.14
C ARG A 12 1.65 -15.70 -5.08
N VAL A 13 2.53 -15.03 -5.81
CA VAL A 13 3.93 -15.44 -5.94
C VAL A 13 4.87 -14.24 -6.01
N CYS A 14 6.08 -14.40 -5.50
CA CYS A 14 7.19 -13.47 -5.72
C CYS A 14 8.29 -14.21 -6.50
N ILE A 15 8.75 -13.62 -7.60
CA ILE A 15 9.96 -14.05 -8.31
C ILE A 15 10.88 -12.85 -8.38
N GLN A 16 11.95 -12.87 -7.58
CA GLN A 16 12.90 -11.78 -7.50
C GLN A 16 13.73 -11.69 -8.80
N PRO A 17 13.73 -10.54 -9.50
CA PRO A 17 14.61 -10.32 -10.63
C PRO A 17 16.09 -10.50 -10.25
N GLY A 18 16.85 -11.17 -11.10
CA GLY A 18 18.26 -11.51 -10.92
C GLY A 18 18.52 -12.71 -10.01
N HIS A 19 17.50 -13.34 -9.40
CA HIS A 19 17.69 -14.46 -8.48
C HIS A 19 16.91 -15.71 -8.91
N ARG A 20 17.61 -16.62 -9.62
CA ARG A 20 17.06 -17.93 -10.07
C ARG A 20 15.74 -17.82 -10.83
N GLU A 21 15.61 -16.79 -11.67
CA GLU A 21 14.36 -16.50 -12.39
C GLU A 21 13.88 -17.68 -13.22
N GLU A 22 14.75 -18.30 -14.01
CA GLU A 22 14.38 -19.38 -14.93
C GLU A 22 13.80 -20.58 -14.20
N GLU A 23 14.48 -21.04 -13.13
CA GLU A 23 14.01 -22.13 -12.25
C GLU A 23 12.64 -21.78 -11.64
N LYS A 24 12.48 -20.56 -11.11
CA LYS A 24 11.23 -20.14 -10.46
C LYS A 24 10.07 -19.99 -11.44
N ILE A 25 10.35 -19.52 -12.66
CA ILE A 25 9.36 -19.42 -13.71
C ILE A 25 8.94 -20.83 -14.16
N GLU A 26 9.87 -21.76 -14.34
CA GLU A 26 9.56 -23.14 -14.68
C GLU A 26 8.68 -23.81 -13.62
N ASP A 27 9.05 -23.63 -12.35
CA ASP A 27 8.28 -24.14 -11.20
C ASP A 27 6.86 -23.56 -11.16
N LEU A 28 6.72 -22.24 -11.35
CA LEU A 28 5.42 -21.56 -11.41
C LEU A 28 4.55 -22.13 -12.54
N LEU A 29 5.09 -22.23 -13.75
CA LEU A 29 4.34 -22.73 -14.90
C LEU A 29 3.97 -24.21 -14.75
N ARG A 30 4.86 -25.03 -14.16
CA ARG A 30 4.58 -26.42 -13.83
C ARG A 30 3.43 -26.52 -12.83
N PHE A 31 3.45 -25.71 -11.78
CA PHE A 31 2.36 -25.66 -10.80
C PHE A 31 1.05 -25.21 -11.44
N CYS A 32 1.07 -24.16 -12.27
CA CYS A 32 -0.11 -23.67 -12.97
C CYS A 32 -0.72 -24.72 -13.92
N ARG A 33 0.09 -25.57 -14.55
CA ARG A 33 -0.40 -26.68 -15.42
C ARG A 33 -1.10 -27.79 -14.64
N GLN A 34 -0.69 -28.00 -13.39
CA GLN A 34 -1.18 -29.08 -12.52
C GLN A 34 -2.34 -28.61 -11.62
N GLY A 35 -2.41 -27.32 -11.34
CA GLY A 35 -3.44 -26.69 -10.51
C GLY A 35 -4.64 -26.16 -11.31
N LEU A 36 -5.68 -25.76 -10.58
CA LEU A 36 -6.84 -25.06 -11.12
C LEU A 36 -6.69 -23.55 -10.95
N ILE A 37 -5.56 -23.00 -11.40
CA ILE A 37 -5.24 -21.57 -11.23
C ILE A 37 -5.93 -20.77 -12.32
N ASP A 38 -6.61 -19.69 -11.92
CA ASP A 38 -7.29 -18.76 -12.84
C ASP A 38 -6.48 -17.47 -13.03
N ASP A 39 -5.75 -17.03 -11.99
CA ASP A 39 -4.91 -15.83 -12.00
C ASP A 39 -3.61 -16.05 -11.21
N VAL A 40 -2.52 -15.43 -11.67
CA VAL A 40 -1.28 -15.31 -10.90
C VAL A 40 -1.07 -13.86 -10.50
N MET A 41 -1.03 -13.62 -9.18
CA MET A 41 -0.77 -12.33 -8.57
C MET A 41 0.71 -12.21 -8.20
N PHE A 42 1.43 -11.33 -8.89
CA PHE A 42 2.85 -11.10 -8.62
C PHE A 42 3.04 -10.05 -7.54
N PHE A 43 3.76 -10.42 -6.50
CA PHE A 43 4.34 -9.48 -5.55
C PHE A 43 5.51 -8.73 -6.16
N ILE A 44 5.61 -7.44 -5.85
CA ILE A 44 6.78 -6.61 -6.14
C ILE A 44 7.41 -6.21 -4.80
N ASP A 45 8.72 -6.37 -4.66
CA ASP A 45 9.50 -5.91 -3.49
C ASP A 45 8.93 -6.38 -2.14
N CYS A 46 8.45 -7.62 -2.04
CA CYS A 46 7.76 -8.10 -0.85
C CYS A 46 8.66 -8.59 0.28
N GLU A 47 8.09 -8.64 1.49
CA GLU A 47 8.70 -9.23 2.70
C GLU A 47 10.09 -8.65 3.02
N ASP A 48 11.12 -9.51 3.07
CA ASP A 48 12.50 -9.15 3.38
C ASP A 48 13.17 -8.31 2.28
N LEU A 49 12.60 -8.29 1.07
CA LEU A 49 13.10 -7.47 -0.03
C LEU A 49 12.74 -6.00 0.16
N ASN A 50 11.54 -5.73 0.70
CA ASN A 50 10.97 -4.39 0.86
C ASN A 50 11.96 -3.39 1.48
N GLN A 51 12.34 -2.37 0.71
CA GLN A 51 13.19 -1.26 1.15
C GLN A 51 12.43 0.09 1.32
N GLY A 52 11.09 0.05 1.42
CA GLY A 52 10.21 1.21 1.56
C GLY A 52 9.53 1.55 0.24
N HIS A 53 9.40 2.84 -0.06
CA HIS A 53 8.80 3.28 -1.32
C HIS A 53 9.77 3.03 -2.50
N ILE A 54 9.43 2.05 -3.35
CA ILE A 54 10.25 1.62 -4.48
C ILE A 54 10.28 2.67 -5.61
N ARG A 55 11.43 2.89 -6.23
CA ARG A 55 11.55 3.80 -7.38
C ARG A 55 11.11 3.11 -8.67
N LYS A 56 10.71 3.90 -9.66
CA LYS A 56 10.29 3.41 -10.98
C LYS A 56 11.37 2.55 -11.65
N GLU A 57 12.63 2.95 -11.52
CA GLU A 57 13.78 2.22 -12.09
C GLU A 57 13.97 0.86 -11.39
N GLU A 58 13.65 0.79 -10.10
CA GLU A 58 13.72 -0.44 -9.30
C GLU A 58 12.54 -1.37 -9.60
N VAL A 59 11.36 -0.82 -9.93
CA VAL A 59 10.19 -1.57 -10.39
C VAL A 59 10.40 -2.19 -11.77
N LYS A 60 11.14 -1.51 -12.66
CA LYS A 60 11.23 -1.91 -14.07
C LYS A 60 11.64 -3.39 -14.29
N PRO A 61 12.68 -3.93 -13.64
CA PRO A 61 13.03 -5.34 -13.77
C PRO A 61 11.91 -6.31 -13.35
N TRP A 62 11.12 -5.94 -12.34
CA TRP A 62 9.95 -6.72 -11.93
C TRP A 62 8.90 -6.77 -13.03
N LEU A 63 8.56 -5.62 -13.62
CA LEU A 63 7.57 -5.56 -14.69
C LEU A 63 8.05 -6.28 -15.95
N ASP A 64 9.32 -6.18 -16.31
CA ASP A 64 9.90 -6.90 -17.45
C ASP A 64 9.77 -8.43 -17.25
N LEU A 65 10.07 -8.92 -16.04
CA LEU A 65 9.87 -10.32 -15.66
C LEU A 65 8.39 -10.71 -15.72
N ILE A 66 7.50 -9.93 -15.12
CA ILE A 66 6.06 -10.21 -15.11
C ILE A 66 5.50 -10.24 -16.53
N VAL A 67 5.91 -9.34 -17.42
CA VAL A 67 5.52 -9.32 -18.83
C VAL A 67 6.00 -10.58 -19.57
N LYS A 68 7.23 -11.04 -19.29
CA LYS A 68 7.74 -12.30 -19.84
C LYS A 68 6.86 -13.48 -19.42
N VAL A 69 6.56 -13.61 -18.12
CA VAL A 69 5.77 -14.73 -17.58
C VAL A 69 4.31 -14.65 -18.00
N LYS A 70 3.74 -13.44 -18.07
CA LYS A 70 2.36 -13.19 -18.51
C LYS A 70 2.06 -13.78 -19.89
N LYS A 71 3.02 -13.80 -20.82
CA LYS A 71 2.84 -14.41 -22.15
C LYS A 71 2.57 -15.92 -22.04
N GLU A 72 3.32 -16.61 -21.19
CA GLU A 72 3.16 -18.05 -20.95
C GLU A 72 1.85 -18.35 -20.21
N LEU A 73 1.52 -17.54 -19.20
CA LEU A 73 0.26 -17.69 -18.45
C LEU A 73 -0.97 -17.46 -19.35
N ASN A 74 -0.94 -16.44 -20.20
CA ASN A 74 -2.01 -16.17 -21.15
C ASN A 74 -2.24 -17.33 -22.13
N ALA A 75 -1.17 -18.00 -22.58
CA ALA A 75 -1.28 -19.18 -23.44
C ALA A 75 -1.98 -20.37 -22.72
N MET A 76 -1.97 -20.38 -21.38
CA MET A 76 -2.68 -21.34 -20.54
C MET A 76 -4.09 -20.88 -20.15
N GLY A 77 -4.51 -19.69 -20.59
CA GLY A 77 -5.78 -19.09 -20.19
C GLY A 77 -5.81 -18.55 -18.76
N ILE A 78 -4.63 -18.27 -18.18
CA ILE A 78 -4.45 -17.77 -16.81
C ILE A 78 -4.13 -16.27 -16.88
N THR A 79 -4.85 -15.46 -16.10
CA THR A 79 -4.61 -14.01 -16.03
C THR A 79 -3.41 -13.66 -15.16
N THR A 80 -2.97 -12.41 -15.22
CA THR A 80 -1.83 -11.92 -14.45
C THR A 80 -2.19 -10.63 -13.75
N SER A 81 -1.98 -10.59 -12.43
CA SER A 81 -2.28 -9.45 -11.56
C SER A 81 -1.04 -9.00 -10.80
N ILE A 82 -1.09 -7.79 -10.22
CA ILE A 82 0.01 -7.21 -9.44
C ILE A 82 -0.45 -6.87 -8.03
N ASN A 83 0.39 -7.24 -7.07
CA ASN A 83 0.35 -6.82 -5.68
C ASN A 83 1.64 -6.03 -5.37
N PRO A 84 1.61 -4.69 -5.32
CA PRO A 84 2.78 -3.85 -5.09
C PRO A 84 3.45 -3.97 -3.72
N TRP A 85 2.87 -4.73 -2.79
CA TRP A 85 3.29 -4.92 -1.40
C TRP A 85 3.20 -3.69 -0.50
N VAL A 86 3.47 -2.48 -1.01
CA VAL A 86 3.43 -1.24 -0.22
C VAL A 86 2.61 -0.15 -0.91
N THR A 87 1.73 0.51 -0.14
CA THR A 87 1.09 1.78 -0.53
C THR A 87 1.58 2.92 0.36
N LEU A 88 1.28 2.87 1.67
CA LEU A 88 1.71 3.86 2.68
C LEU A 88 2.95 3.44 3.48
N ASN A 89 3.41 2.21 3.27
CA ASN A 89 4.38 1.43 4.04
C ASN A 89 3.82 0.89 5.37
N HIS A 90 3.85 -0.43 5.55
CA HIS A 90 3.30 -1.12 6.75
C HIS A 90 3.94 -0.68 8.06
N ALA A 91 5.25 -0.52 8.08
CA ALA A 91 6.03 -0.13 9.26
C ALA A 91 7.44 0.28 8.84
N ASP A 92 8.08 1.14 9.63
CA ASP A 92 9.43 1.60 9.34
C ASP A 92 10.42 0.43 9.32
N ARG A 93 10.48 -0.39 10.38
CA ARG A 93 11.44 -1.53 10.51
C ARG A 93 12.89 -1.15 10.13
N GLY A 94 13.30 0.08 10.47
CA GLY A 94 14.63 0.62 10.14
C GLY A 94 14.75 1.28 8.76
N ARG A 95 13.71 1.20 7.91
CA ARG A 95 13.64 1.86 6.61
C ARG A 95 13.53 3.37 6.77
N LYS A 96 14.00 4.07 5.75
CA LYS A 96 13.90 5.53 5.60
C LYS A 96 13.46 5.84 4.19
N LEU A 97 12.88 7.02 3.99
CA LEU A 97 12.69 7.57 2.65
C LEU A 97 14.04 7.62 1.91
N LYS A 98 14.02 7.25 0.63
CA LYS A 98 15.19 7.30 -0.24
C LYS A 98 15.48 8.75 -0.61
N GLU A 99 16.69 9.02 -1.09
CA GLU A 99 17.04 10.35 -1.62
C GLU A 99 16.03 10.77 -2.72
N GLY A 100 15.58 12.03 -2.68
CA GLY A 100 14.56 12.56 -3.59
C GLY A 100 13.12 12.18 -3.26
N GLN A 101 12.86 11.40 -2.20
CA GLN A 101 11.52 11.17 -1.68
C GLN A 101 11.22 12.16 -0.55
N ASP A 102 10.81 13.37 -0.91
CA ASP A 102 10.48 14.45 0.03
C ASP A 102 9.03 14.34 0.53
N PHE A 103 8.64 13.12 0.93
CA PHE A 103 7.28 12.85 1.39
C PHE A 103 7.06 13.32 2.82
N GLN A 104 5.89 13.87 3.09
CA GLN A 104 5.48 14.08 4.47
C GLN A 104 5.27 12.71 5.13
N LEU A 105 5.82 12.55 6.33
CA LEU A 105 5.76 11.31 7.10
C LEU A 105 4.63 11.36 8.13
N MET A 106 4.06 10.20 8.44
CA MET A 106 3.06 10.07 9.48
C MET A 106 3.63 10.47 10.85
N VAL A 107 2.78 11.10 11.66
CA VAL A 107 3.07 11.45 13.05
C VAL A 107 2.00 10.85 13.94
N ASP A 108 2.38 10.27 15.08
CA ASP A 108 1.47 9.67 16.03
C ASP A 108 0.86 10.71 17.00
N PRO A 109 -0.13 10.33 17.84
CA PRO A 109 -0.78 11.24 18.78
C PRO A 109 0.15 11.90 19.81
N TYR A 110 1.36 11.38 19.99
CA TYR A 110 2.35 11.88 20.93
C TYR A 110 3.49 12.65 20.24
N GLY A 111 3.36 12.90 18.93
CA GLY A 111 4.33 13.66 18.15
C GLY A 111 5.50 12.82 17.62
N ARG A 112 5.48 11.49 17.79
CA ARG A 112 6.51 10.63 17.18
C ARG A 112 6.30 10.60 15.67
N LYS A 113 7.35 10.90 14.92
CA LYS A 113 7.36 10.83 13.46
C LYS A 113 7.87 9.47 12.99
N SER A 114 7.26 8.91 11.95
CA SER A 114 7.79 7.74 11.25
C SER A 114 9.03 8.12 10.45
N THR A 115 9.74 7.12 9.92
CA THR A 115 10.88 7.31 9.02
C THR A 115 10.59 6.85 7.60
N ALA A 116 9.56 6.02 7.39
CA ALA A 116 9.16 5.54 6.07
C ALA A 116 7.64 5.49 5.87
N CYS A 117 6.81 5.42 6.93
CA CYS A 117 5.35 5.43 6.77
C CYS A 117 4.84 6.84 6.41
N VAL A 118 4.21 7.01 5.25
CA VAL A 118 3.90 8.35 4.71
C VAL A 118 2.51 8.87 5.09
N CYS A 119 2.41 10.19 5.23
CA CYS A 119 1.13 10.87 5.37
C CYS A 119 0.41 10.91 4.00
N PRO A 120 -0.83 10.42 3.88
CA PRO A 120 -1.55 10.45 2.60
C PRO A 120 -1.97 11.86 2.14
N LEU A 121 -1.79 12.90 2.97
CA LEU A 121 -1.95 14.30 2.54
C LEU A 121 -0.73 14.84 1.79
N SER A 122 0.43 14.19 1.85
CA SER A 122 1.65 14.65 1.14
C SER A 122 1.41 14.69 -0.37
N GLN A 123 1.53 15.86 -0.98
CA GLN A 123 1.30 16.02 -2.41
C GLN A 123 2.38 15.33 -3.25
N GLU A 124 3.62 15.34 -2.78
CA GLU A 124 4.77 14.68 -3.37
C GLU A 124 4.56 13.17 -3.40
N TRP A 125 4.07 12.60 -2.30
CA TRP A 125 3.71 11.18 -2.25
C TRP A 125 2.52 10.86 -3.15
N LYS A 126 1.48 11.72 -3.20
CA LYS A 126 0.35 11.54 -4.13
C LYS A 126 0.81 11.49 -5.58
N ASN A 127 1.71 12.39 -5.98
CA ASN A 127 2.29 12.38 -7.33
C ASN A 127 3.05 11.07 -7.59
N TYR A 128 3.87 10.64 -6.62
CA TYR A 128 4.61 9.38 -6.69
C TYR A 128 3.69 8.15 -6.79
N ILE A 129 2.68 8.04 -5.94
CA ILE A 129 1.82 6.85 -5.89
C ILE A 129 0.98 6.73 -7.17
N THR A 130 0.50 7.86 -7.70
CA THR A 130 -0.18 7.89 -9.00
C THR A 130 0.77 7.46 -10.13
N GLU A 131 2.01 7.97 -10.16
CA GLU A 131 2.99 7.58 -11.18
C GLU A 131 3.33 6.07 -11.11
N ILE A 132 3.60 5.55 -9.91
CA ILE A 132 4.03 4.16 -9.76
C ILE A 132 2.88 3.19 -10.06
N TYR A 133 1.64 3.50 -9.65
CA TYR A 133 0.47 2.69 -10.01
C TYR A 133 0.16 2.78 -11.50
N ALA A 134 0.32 3.93 -12.14
CA ALA A 134 0.22 4.03 -13.59
C ALA A 134 1.30 3.18 -14.29
N PHE A 135 2.51 3.09 -13.71
CA PHE A 135 3.56 2.24 -14.24
C PHE A 135 3.24 0.75 -14.09
N TYR A 136 2.70 0.32 -12.94
CA TYR A 136 2.18 -1.05 -12.79
C TYR A 136 1.05 -1.35 -13.79
N ALA A 137 0.11 -0.41 -13.95
CA ALA A 137 -1.02 -0.55 -14.87
C ALA A 137 -0.58 -0.61 -16.35
N SER A 138 0.60 -0.07 -16.70
CA SER A 138 1.10 -0.04 -18.09
C SER A 138 1.25 -1.43 -18.73
N ILE A 139 1.39 -2.49 -17.93
CA ILE A 139 1.45 -3.87 -18.43
C ILE A 139 0.07 -4.54 -18.53
N ASN A 140 -1.01 -3.78 -18.30
CA ASN A 140 -2.42 -4.20 -18.33
C ASN A 140 -2.71 -5.42 -17.43
N PRO A 141 -2.37 -5.40 -16.12
CA PRO A 141 -2.71 -6.50 -15.23
C PRO A 141 -4.23 -6.69 -15.14
N TYR A 142 -4.68 -7.91 -14.83
CA TYR A 142 -6.10 -8.21 -14.65
C TYR A 142 -6.63 -7.57 -13.37
N MET A 143 -5.86 -7.62 -12.28
CA MET A 143 -6.10 -6.84 -11.06
C MET A 143 -4.80 -6.14 -10.64
N LEU A 144 -4.95 -4.93 -10.10
CA LEU A 144 -3.89 -4.21 -9.40
C LEU A 144 -4.41 -3.90 -8.00
N TRP A 145 -3.75 -4.44 -6.97
CA TRP A 145 -4.20 -4.26 -5.60
C TRP A 145 -3.73 -2.94 -5.01
N ILE A 146 -4.61 -2.31 -4.23
CA ILE A 146 -4.23 -1.35 -3.19
C ILE A 146 -3.98 -2.15 -1.92
N GLU A 147 -2.85 -1.92 -1.28
CA GLU A 147 -2.40 -2.75 -0.17
C GLU A 147 -3.14 -2.45 1.13
N ASP A 148 -3.11 -3.43 2.04
CA ASP A 148 -3.80 -3.32 3.33
C ASP A 148 -3.17 -2.24 4.24
N ASP A 149 -1.93 -1.83 3.99
CA ASP A 149 -1.29 -0.68 4.63
C ASP A 149 -1.93 0.66 4.28
N PHE A 150 -2.91 0.69 3.38
CA PHE A 150 -3.73 1.85 3.07
C PHE A 150 -4.75 2.16 4.18
N ARG A 151 -4.23 2.51 5.34
CA ARG A 151 -4.93 2.79 6.59
C ARG A 151 -4.12 3.78 7.43
N PHE A 152 -4.69 4.25 8.55
CA PHE A 152 -3.97 5.12 9.49
C PHE A 152 -3.45 4.42 10.73
N HIS A 153 -3.94 3.21 11.03
CA HIS A 153 -3.57 2.45 12.21
C HIS A 153 -2.55 1.36 11.88
N ASN A 154 -1.84 0.90 12.90
CA ASN A 154 -0.88 -0.21 12.81
C ASN A 154 0.34 0.09 11.90
N HIS A 155 0.94 1.29 12.06
CA HIS A 155 2.19 1.70 11.40
C HIS A 155 3.34 1.82 12.41
N GLY A 156 3.98 0.71 12.75
CA GLY A 156 5.13 0.73 13.67
C GLY A 156 6.25 1.64 13.13
N PRO A 157 6.85 2.52 13.95
CA PRO A 157 6.89 2.49 15.41
C PRO A 157 5.93 3.49 16.08
N LEU A 158 4.94 3.99 15.33
CA LEU A 158 3.94 4.92 15.83
C LEU A 158 3.04 4.25 16.85
N GLN A 159 2.64 4.98 17.88
CA GLN A 159 1.70 4.47 18.87
C GLN A 159 0.29 4.49 18.28
N TRP A 160 -0.28 3.29 18.11
CA TRP A 160 -1.58 2.98 17.46
C TRP A 160 -1.63 3.19 15.95
N GLY A 161 -0.96 4.22 15.45
CA GLY A 161 -1.12 4.71 14.09
C GLY A 161 -0.61 6.14 13.94
N GLY A 162 -0.75 6.68 12.74
CA GLY A 162 -0.25 7.99 12.37
C GLY A 162 -1.33 9.04 12.07
N CYS A 163 -0.87 10.09 11.37
CA CYS A 163 -1.59 11.27 10.85
C CYS A 163 -2.08 12.32 11.86
N PHE A 164 -1.36 12.49 12.96
CA PHE A 164 -1.41 13.69 13.79
C PHE A 164 -0.30 14.67 13.39
N CYS A 165 0.08 14.69 12.11
CA CYS A 165 1.00 15.70 11.57
C CYS A 165 0.34 17.08 11.61
N GLU A 166 1.12 18.15 11.44
CA GLU A 166 0.60 19.52 11.53
C GLU A 166 -0.54 19.77 10.55
N ASP A 167 -0.46 19.27 9.32
CA ASP A 167 -1.52 19.45 8.31
C ASP A 167 -2.84 18.78 8.73
N HIS A 168 -2.77 17.58 9.33
CA HIS A 168 -3.96 16.93 9.86
C HIS A 168 -4.48 17.64 11.11
N MET A 169 -3.60 18.14 11.98
CA MET A 169 -4.01 18.95 13.14
C MET A 169 -4.71 20.24 12.70
N GLU A 170 -4.28 20.84 11.59
CA GLU A 170 -4.96 21.97 10.97
C GLU A 170 -6.35 21.57 10.44
N LEU A 171 -6.47 20.46 9.71
CA LEU A 171 -7.78 19.95 9.25
C LEU A 171 -8.72 19.64 10.41
N TYR A 172 -8.23 19.04 11.49
CA TYR A 172 -9.03 18.78 12.69
C TYR A 172 -9.49 20.08 13.33
N SER A 173 -8.60 21.07 13.42
CA SER A 173 -8.90 22.40 13.98
C SER A 173 -9.97 23.13 13.15
N GLN A 174 -9.84 23.10 11.83
CA GLN A 174 -10.83 23.67 10.91
C GLN A 174 -12.20 23.01 11.09
N LYS A 175 -12.26 21.68 11.11
CA LYS A 175 -13.51 20.92 11.32
C LYS A 175 -14.10 21.10 12.72
N ALA A 176 -13.27 21.38 13.72
CA ALA A 176 -13.72 21.68 15.08
C ALA A 176 -14.13 23.16 15.27
N GLY A 177 -13.86 24.02 14.28
CA GLY A 177 -14.14 25.46 14.36
C GLY A 177 -13.24 26.23 15.32
N LYS A 178 -12.11 25.66 15.74
CA LYS A 178 -11.13 26.31 16.63
C LYS A 178 -9.74 25.68 16.50
N SER A 179 -8.70 26.43 16.85
CA SER A 179 -7.35 25.89 16.95
C SER A 179 -7.26 24.83 18.04
N LEU A 180 -6.76 23.64 17.71
CA LEU A 180 -6.57 22.53 18.63
C LEU A 180 -5.10 22.20 18.81
N SER A 181 -4.68 21.96 20.05
CA SER A 181 -3.43 21.24 20.29
C SER A 181 -3.66 19.73 20.10
N ARG A 182 -2.58 19.00 19.80
CA ARG A 182 -2.61 17.53 19.71
C ARG A 182 -3.11 16.88 21.00
N GLU A 183 -2.69 17.43 22.15
CA GLU A 183 -3.11 16.96 23.48
C GLU A 183 -4.62 17.17 23.71
N GLU A 184 -5.15 18.36 23.39
CA GLU A 184 -6.58 18.65 23.53
C GLU A 184 -7.42 17.71 22.65
N PHE A 185 -7.02 17.56 21.39
CA PHE A 185 -7.74 16.72 20.45
C PHE A 185 -7.74 15.27 20.89
N LEU A 186 -6.57 14.75 21.30
CA LEU A 186 -6.43 13.39 21.82
C LEU A 186 -7.30 13.15 23.05
N LYS A 187 -7.32 14.09 24.01
CA LYS A 187 -8.17 13.99 25.19
C LYS A 187 -9.65 13.84 24.82
N GLY A 188 -10.13 14.58 23.82
CA GLY A 188 -11.49 14.44 23.32
C GLY A 188 -11.72 13.09 22.62
N ILE A 189 -10.80 12.64 21.76
CA ILE A 189 -10.92 11.32 21.09
C ILE A 189 -11.03 10.18 22.12
N LEU A 190 -10.29 10.28 23.23
CA LEU A 190 -10.21 9.26 24.27
C LEU A 190 -11.27 9.38 25.36
N GLN A 191 -12.19 10.33 25.26
CA GLN A 191 -13.27 10.48 26.23
C GLN A 191 -14.06 9.17 26.36
N THR A 192 -14.21 8.71 27.60
CA THR A 192 -15.02 7.53 27.94
C THR A 192 -16.48 7.91 28.14
N GLY A 193 -17.39 6.94 27.99
CA GLY A 193 -18.84 7.19 28.01
C GLY A 193 -19.31 7.75 26.68
N GLU A 194 -20.05 8.86 26.71
CA GLU A 194 -20.52 9.51 25.49
C GLU A 194 -19.34 10.01 24.65
N PRO A 195 -19.19 9.58 23.38
CA PRO A 195 -18.08 10.00 22.54
C PRO A 195 -18.05 11.50 22.27
N HIS A 196 -16.90 12.14 22.50
CA HIS A 196 -16.72 13.54 22.12
C HIS A 196 -16.83 13.72 20.58
N PRO A 197 -17.37 14.84 20.07
CA PRO A 197 -17.46 15.12 18.62
C PRO A 197 -16.14 15.00 17.85
N TYR A 198 -15.00 15.20 18.54
CA TYR A 198 -13.66 15.05 17.97
C TYR A 198 -13.41 13.64 17.41
N ARG A 199 -14.04 12.61 17.99
CA ARG A 199 -13.91 11.23 17.48
C ARG A 199 -14.53 11.08 16.09
N LYS A 200 -15.66 11.75 15.84
CA LYS A 200 -16.26 11.81 14.50
C LYS A 200 -15.38 12.59 13.54
N ILE A 201 -14.85 13.75 13.94
CA ILE A 201 -13.92 14.54 13.12
C ILE A 201 -12.71 13.70 12.71
N TRP A 202 -12.11 12.96 13.64
CA TRP A 202 -10.97 12.09 13.37
C TRP A 202 -11.31 10.99 12.36
N LEU A 203 -12.39 10.23 12.58
CA LEU A 203 -12.80 9.13 11.71
C LEU A 203 -13.25 9.60 10.32
N ASP A 204 -14.01 10.69 10.25
CA ASP A 204 -14.46 11.27 8.97
C ASP A 204 -13.28 11.80 8.16
N THR A 205 -12.33 12.46 8.81
CA THR A 205 -11.11 12.97 8.14
C THR A 205 -10.27 11.81 7.64
N ALA A 206 -10.05 10.78 8.47
CA ALA A 206 -9.34 9.58 8.05
C ALA A 206 -10.01 8.90 6.85
N ARG A 207 -11.34 8.75 6.86
CA ARG A 207 -12.09 8.21 5.71
C ARG A 207 -11.91 9.07 4.47
N THR A 208 -12.11 10.38 4.59
CA THR A 208 -12.05 11.33 3.46
C THR A 208 -10.66 11.32 2.83
N THR A 209 -9.60 11.41 3.65
CA THR A 209 -8.22 11.41 3.17
C THR A 209 -7.85 10.16 2.37
N LEU A 210 -8.39 8.99 2.73
CA LEU A 210 -8.11 7.73 2.00
C LEU A 210 -9.03 7.55 0.78
N VAL A 211 -10.32 7.86 0.89
CA VAL A 211 -11.28 7.71 -0.21
C VAL A 211 -10.98 8.68 -1.34
N ASP A 212 -10.73 9.95 -1.04
CA ASP A 212 -10.45 10.99 -2.04
C ASP A 212 -9.17 10.70 -2.84
N LEU A 213 -8.27 9.87 -2.33
CA LEU A 213 -7.08 9.43 -3.06
C LEU A 213 -7.38 8.27 -4.02
N ALA A 214 -8.34 7.43 -3.67
CA ALA A 214 -8.67 6.22 -4.42
C ALA A 214 -9.65 6.49 -5.59
N GLU A 215 -10.28 7.66 -5.62
CA GLU A 215 -11.18 8.15 -6.69
C GLU A 215 -10.42 8.93 -7.77
#